data_AF-A0AAW2NZP6-F1
#
_entry.id   AF-A0AAW2NZP6-F1
#
_cell.length_a   1.000
_cell.length_b   1.000
_cell.length_c   1.000
_cell.angle_alpha   90.00
_cell.angle_beta   90.00
_cell.angle_gamma   90.00
#
_symmetry.space_group_name_H-M   'P 1'
#
loop_
_entity.id
_entity.type
_entity.pdbx_description
1 polymer ?
#
loop_
_entity_poly.entity_id
_entity_poly.type
_entity_poly.pdbx_seq_one_letter_code
_entity_poly.pdbx_strand_id
1 'polypeptide(L)'
;MEGSGSGTGRRSWLKDDFTDLVLSWSLEEILMRICTNTSSKLMEARMRRELDLCSGMHSLVGEIPQSFESVDQYLGSYVFPLLEETRAELASALETVYKAPFAEVTSFNELKGDKLQYHVKVDHWRNRKSDGKEPYRTLPGDVVLLSDLKPETVCYLQRVDRTFTFASVTNTVDDETRESGDNCTPSNFKVKTEKHVEVGDGQSNSLYVLFLMNMTTNKRIWNALSMRRNLKIIKKYYARMTRVRNIVTFALSNATVT
;
A
#
# COMPACT_ATOMS: atom_id res chain seq x y z
N MET A 1 -50.84 3.85 3.58
CA MET A 1 -49.93 4.74 2.83
C MET A 1 -48.78 5.05 3.78
N GLU A 2 -47.75 4.20 3.72
CA GLU A 2 -46.46 4.48 3.05
C GLU A 2 -45.59 5.45 3.89
N GLY A 3 -44.34 5.16 4.25
CA GLY A 3 -43.50 4.01 3.94
C GLY A 3 -42.31 3.98 4.89
N SER A 4 -41.95 2.77 5.31
CA SER A 4 -40.75 2.45 6.08
C SER A 4 -39.51 2.57 5.18
N GLY A 5 -38.73 3.64 5.35
CA GLY A 5 -37.40 3.76 4.75
C GLY A 5 -36.40 2.88 5.49
N SER A 6 -36.26 1.62 5.08
CA SER A 6 -35.17 0.76 5.53
C SER A 6 -33.86 1.23 4.87
N GLY A 7 -33.14 2.12 5.54
CA GLY A 7 -31.77 2.47 5.20
C GLY A 7 -30.85 1.27 5.44
N THR A 8 -30.68 0.41 4.43
CA THR A 8 -29.59 -0.57 4.44
C THR A 8 -28.29 0.20 4.22
N GLY A 9 -27.70 0.69 5.32
CA GLY A 9 -26.32 1.15 5.33
C GLY A 9 -25.45 0.00 4.85
N ARG A 10 -24.99 0.07 3.60
CA ARG A 10 -23.94 -0.81 3.08
C ARG A 10 -22.69 -0.44 3.87
N ARG A 11 -22.42 -1.18 4.95
CA ARG A 11 -21.11 -1.14 5.61
C ARG A 11 -20.06 -1.40 4.54
N SER A 12 -19.24 -0.40 4.21
CA SER A 12 -18.09 -0.58 3.34
C SER A 12 -17.13 -1.49 4.08
N TRP A 13 -16.91 -2.66 3.49
CA TRP A 13 -15.90 -3.58 3.95
C TRP A 13 -14.57 -3.03 3.43
N LEU A 14 -13.66 -2.69 4.36
CA LEU A 14 -12.34 -2.06 4.16
C LEU A 14 -12.36 -0.52 4.11
N LYS A 15 -11.30 0.14 4.62
CA LYS A 15 -11.07 1.59 4.41
C LYS A 15 -11.12 1.91 2.91
N ASP A 16 -11.71 3.05 2.57
CA ASP A 16 -12.05 3.39 1.18
C ASP A 16 -10.82 3.60 0.25
N ASP A 17 -9.59 3.78 0.78
CA ASP A 17 -8.35 3.80 -0.01
C ASP A 17 -7.20 3.01 0.65
N PHE A 18 -6.68 2.00 -0.05
CA PHE A 18 -5.50 1.22 0.32
C PHE A 18 -4.27 2.09 0.58
N THR A 19 -4.13 3.16 -0.20
CA THR A 19 -3.03 4.11 -0.05
C THR A 19 -3.04 4.75 1.35
N ASP A 20 -4.21 5.16 1.83
CA ASP A 20 -4.33 5.84 3.13
C ASP A 20 -4.00 4.89 4.29
N LEU A 21 -4.37 3.62 4.15
CA LEU A 21 -4.01 2.59 5.13
C LEU A 21 -2.49 2.44 5.22
N VAL A 22 -1.78 2.33 4.09
CA VAL A 22 -0.32 2.17 4.07
C VAL A 22 0.39 3.43 4.56
N LEU A 23 -0.08 4.63 4.16
CA LEU A 23 0.50 5.90 4.61
C LEU A 23 0.30 6.16 6.12
N SER A 24 -0.68 5.50 6.75
CA SER A 24 -0.92 5.59 8.20
C SER A 24 0.04 4.76 9.06
N TRP A 25 0.91 3.95 8.44
CA TRP A 25 1.88 3.13 9.15
C TRP A 25 3.04 3.98 9.66
N SER A 26 3.46 3.72 10.89
CA SER A 26 4.67 4.30 11.47
C SER A 26 5.92 3.59 10.97
N LEU A 27 7.09 4.26 11.05
CA LEU A 27 8.37 3.62 10.78
C LEU A 27 8.59 2.43 11.70
N GLU A 28 8.21 2.56 12.98
CA GLU A 28 8.33 1.48 13.94
C GLU A 28 7.47 0.28 13.55
N GLU A 29 6.26 0.47 13.01
CA GLU A 29 5.42 -0.65 12.57
C GLU A 29 5.97 -1.36 11.34
N ILE A 30 6.57 -0.61 10.42
CA ILE A 30 7.18 -1.19 9.22
C ILE A 30 8.49 -1.91 9.58
N LEU A 31 9.35 -1.26 10.39
CA LEU A 31 10.68 -1.74 10.77
C LEU A 31 10.69 -2.68 11.98
N MET A 32 9.61 -2.75 12.78
CA MET A 32 9.54 -3.71 13.88
C MET A 32 9.55 -5.14 13.32
N ARG A 33 10.77 -5.68 13.40
CA ARG A 33 11.15 -7.08 13.63
C ARG A 33 11.38 -7.92 12.37
N ILE A 34 12.56 -7.76 11.81
CA ILE A 34 13.33 -8.90 11.28
C ILE A 34 13.65 -9.94 12.39
N CYS A 35 13.70 -9.54 13.66
CA CYS A 35 14.33 -10.39 14.69
C CYS A 35 13.42 -11.25 15.59
N THR A 36 12.09 -11.28 15.44
CA THR A 36 11.25 -12.26 16.21
C THR A 36 9.87 -12.44 15.59
N ASN A 37 9.26 -13.62 15.77
CA ASN A 37 7.93 -14.09 15.33
C ASN A 37 6.71 -13.26 15.83
N THR A 38 6.88 -11.98 16.14
CA THR A 38 5.88 -11.10 16.79
C THR A 38 5.29 -10.06 15.84
N SER A 39 5.91 -9.81 14.67
CA SER A 39 5.43 -8.83 13.68
C SER A 39 3.99 -9.13 13.23
N SER A 40 3.68 -10.39 12.91
CA SER A 40 2.32 -10.80 12.52
C SER A 40 1.26 -10.48 13.57
N LYS A 41 1.52 -10.77 14.85
CA LYS A 41 0.50 -10.61 15.91
C LYS A 41 0.06 -9.16 16.14
N LEU A 42 0.97 -8.20 15.97
CA LEU A 42 0.65 -6.78 16.16
C LEU A 42 -0.11 -6.21 14.95
N MET A 43 0.33 -6.59 13.75
CA MET A 43 -0.34 -6.24 12.51
C MET A 43 -1.74 -6.86 12.43
N GLU A 44 -1.90 -8.10 12.88
CA GLU A 44 -3.18 -8.75 13.11
C GLU A 44 -4.06 -7.96 14.09
N ALA A 45 -3.50 -7.53 15.23
CA ALA A 45 -4.25 -6.76 16.23
C ALA A 45 -4.71 -5.39 15.69
N ARG A 46 -3.87 -4.72 14.89
CA ARG A 46 -4.24 -3.45 14.21
C ARG A 46 -5.28 -3.68 13.12
N MET A 47 -5.13 -4.71 12.28
CA MET A 47 -6.15 -5.06 11.28
C MET A 47 -7.51 -5.40 11.90
N ARG A 48 -7.52 -6.14 13.02
CA ARG A 48 -8.76 -6.45 13.75
C ARG A 48 -9.45 -5.18 14.28
N ARG A 49 -8.70 -4.13 14.61
CA ARG A 49 -9.27 -2.84 15.07
C ARG A 49 -9.71 -1.94 13.91
N GLU A 50 -8.97 -1.93 12.81
CA GLU A 50 -9.15 -0.94 11.73
C GLU A 50 -10.01 -1.40 10.56
N LEU A 51 -10.10 -2.71 10.30
CA LEU A 51 -10.76 -3.24 9.08
C LEU A 51 -12.08 -3.98 9.36
N ASP A 52 -12.53 -4.03 10.62
CA ASP A 52 -13.79 -4.68 11.04
C ASP A 52 -13.98 -6.08 10.41
N LEU A 53 -12.86 -6.79 10.20
CA LEU A 53 -12.81 -8.05 9.47
C LEU A 53 -13.58 -9.12 10.27
N CYS A 54 -14.56 -9.75 9.59
CA CYS A 54 -15.39 -10.87 10.05
C CYS A 54 -14.67 -11.75 11.09
N SER A 55 -15.34 -12.05 12.20
CA SER A 55 -14.84 -12.83 13.34
C SER A 55 -14.45 -14.29 13.05
N GLY A 56 -14.23 -14.67 11.79
CA GLY A 56 -13.94 -16.04 11.34
C GLY A 56 -12.52 -16.27 10.80
N MET A 57 -11.64 -15.27 10.79
CA MET A 57 -10.29 -15.42 10.25
C MET A 57 -9.33 -15.95 11.32
N HIS A 58 -9.27 -17.28 11.45
CA HIS A 58 -8.58 -18.00 12.53
C HIS A 58 -7.12 -18.41 12.23
N SER A 59 -6.55 -18.08 11.06
CA SER A 59 -5.11 -18.31 10.80
C SER A 59 -4.53 -17.21 9.92
N LEU A 60 -3.74 -16.31 10.50
CA LEU A 60 -3.15 -15.17 9.81
C LEU A 60 -1.63 -15.32 9.57
N VAL A 61 -1.05 -16.46 9.97
CA VAL A 61 0.32 -16.90 9.59
C VAL A 61 0.33 -18.33 9.03
N GLY A 62 -0.87 -18.91 8.81
CA GLY A 62 -1.03 -20.28 8.33
C GLY A 62 -1.18 -20.37 6.82
N GLU A 63 -0.98 -21.57 6.27
CA GLU A 63 -1.31 -21.89 4.88
C GLU A 63 -2.73 -21.40 4.54
N ILE A 64 -2.88 -20.80 3.37
CA ILE A 64 -4.19 -20.43 2.83
C ILE A 64 -5.04 -21.71 2.78
N PRO A 65 -6.25 -21.73 3.39
CA PRO A 65 -7.07 -22.93 3.44
C PRO A 65 -7.34 -23.50 2.03
N GLN A 66 -7.37 -24.82 1.91
CA GLN A 66 -7.67 -25.48 0.63
C GLN A 66 -9.14 -25.30 0.18
N SER A 67 -10.03 -24.88 1.08
CA SER A 67 -11.44 -24.64 0.78
C SER A 67 -12.03 -23.56 1.68
N PHE A 68 -13.05 -22.88 1.18
CA PHE A 68 -13.71 -21.76 1.85
C PHE A 68 -15.23 -21.94 1.82
N GLU A 69 -15.89 -21.54 2.90
CA GLU A 69 -17.34 -21.63 3.09
C GLU A 69 -18.08 -20.51 2.35
N SER A 70 -17.40 -19.41 2.04
CA SER A 70 -17.96 -18.30 1.28
C SER A 70 -16.91 -17.56 0.46
N VAL A 71 -17.39 -16.82 -0.55
CA VAL A 71 -16.51 -15.92 -1.33
C VAL A 71 -15.92 -14.82 -0.46
N ASP A 72 -16.67 -14.34 0.54
CA ASP A 72 -16.17 -13.31 1.45
C ASP A 72 -15.03 -13.85 2.33
N GLN A 73 -15.11 -15.13 2.74
CA GLN A 73 -14.01 -15.81 3.44
C GLN A 73 -12.79 -16.00 2.53
N TYR A 74 -12.99 -16.37 1.26
CA TYR A 74 -11.93 -16.51 0.26
C TYR A 74 -11.23 -15.18 -0.02
N LEU A 75 -11.97 -14.10 -0.32
CA LEU A 75 -11.37 -12.80 -0.60
C LEU A 75 -10.71 -12.21 0.66
N GLY A 76 -11.36 -12.40 1.82
CA GLY A 76 -10.82 -11.99 3.12
C GLY A 76 -9.47 -12.63 3.45
N SER A 77 -9.24 -13.90 3.07
CA SER A 77 -7.97 -14.58 3.37
C SER A 77 -6.75 -13.99 2.68
N TYR A 78 -6.91 -13.22 1.60
CA TYR A 78 -5.81 -12.55 0.89
C TYR A 78 -5.53 -11.13 1.38
N VAL A 79 -6.39 -10.54 2.21
CA VAL A 79 -6.21 -9.18 2.73
C VAL A 79 -4.94 -9.06 3.57
N PHE A 80 -4.75 -10.00 4.50
CA PHE A 80 -3.57 -9.99 5.37
C PHE A 80 -2.27 -10.29 4.61
N PRO A 81 -2.18 -11.37 3.79
CA PRO A 81 -1.00 -11.60 2.96
C PRO A 81 -0.58 -10.39 2.13
N LEU A 82 -1.53 -9.69 1.50
CA LEU A 82 -1.24 -8.49 0.71
C LEU A 82 -0.63 -7.37 1.56
N LEU A 83 -1.18 -7.14 2.75
CA LEU A 83 -0.69 -6.10 3.65
C LEU A 83 0.69 -6.46 4.22
N GLU A 84 0.92 -7.73 4.60
CA GLU A 84 2.22 -8.20 5.09
C GLU A 84 3.29 -8.17 3.99
N GLU A 85 2.94 -8.55 2.76
CA GLU A 85 3.81 -8.42 1.59
C GLU A 85 4.20 -6.96 1.36
N THR A 86 3.22 -6.04 1.40
CA THR A 86 3.45 -4.60 1.25
C THR A 86 4.36 -4.06 2.37
N ARG A 87 4.14 -4.49 3.62
CA ARG A 87 4.98 -4.10 4.77
C ARG A 87 6.41 -4.61 4.61
N ALA A 88 6.59 -5.86 4.20
CA ALA A 88 7.91 -6.46 4.01
C ALA A 88 8.68 -5.77 2.87
N GLU A 89 8.01 -5.40 1.77
CA GLU A 89 8.60 -4.62 0.69
C GLU A 89 9.07 -3.23 1.18
N LEU A 90 8.21 -2.50 1.91
CA LEU A 90 8.59 -1.22 2.51
C LEU A 90 9.75 -1.35 3.50
N ALA A 91 9.76 -2.38 4.34
CA ALA A 91 10.84 -2.63 5.30
C ALA A 91 12.17 -2.84 4.57
N SER A 92 12.18 -3.65 3.50
CA SER A 92 13.36 -3.88 2.67
C SER A 92 13.84 -2.59 1.98
N ALA A 93 12.92 -1.76 1.48
CA ALA A 93 13.26 -0.47 0.91
C ALA A 93 13.86 0.49 1.95
N LEU A 94 13.32 0.51 3.18
CA LEU A 94 13.81 1.35 4.27
C LEU A 94 15.20 0.93 4.77
N GLU A 95 15.51 -0.37 4.80
CA GLU A 95 16.86 -0.87 5.16
C GLU A 95 17.96 -0.40 4.20
N THR A 96 17.59 -0.17 2.95
CA THR A 96 18.51 0.28 1.90
C THR A 96 18.25 1.71 1.44
N VAL A 97 17.50 2.49 2.22
CA VAL A 97 17.02 3.83 1.84
C VAL A 97 18.15 4.81 1.51
N TYR A 98 19.33 4.64 2.11
CA TYR A 98 20.52 5.46 1.82
C TYR A 98 21.04 5.29 0.38
N LYS A 99 20.63 4.23 -0.32
CA LYS A 99 20.90 3.98 -1.75
C LYS A 99 19.73 4.37 -2.65
N ALA A 100 18.58 4.72 -2.08
CA ALA A 100 17.38 5.02 -2.84
C ALA A 100 17.58 6.27 -3.73
N PRO A 101 16.86 6.35 -4.86
CA PRO A 101 16.72 7.61 -5.58
C PRO A 101 16.17 8.69 -4.65
N PHE A 102 16.82 9.85 -4.62
CA PHE A 102 16.38 10.96 -3.79
C PHE A 102 16.61 12.31 -4.47
N ALA A 103 15.84 13.32 -4.08
CA ALA A 103 15.98 14.68 -4.58
C ALA A 103 15.72 15.70 -3.46
N GLU A 104 16.28 16.90 -3.61
CA GLU A 104 15.98 18.02 -2.72
C GLU A 104 14.72 18.72 -3.22
N VAL A 105 13.80 19.02 -2.31
CA VAL A 105 12.55 19.70 -2.60
C VAL A 105 12.82 21.20 -2.66
N THR A 106 12.57 21.78 -3.83
CA THR A 106 12.72 23.22 -4.10
C THR A 106 11.42 23.99 -3.89
N SER A 107 10.28 23.31 -3.91
CA SER A 107 8.97 23.89 -3.60
C SER A 107 8.01 22.83 -3.08
N PHE A 108 7.29 23.14 -2.01
CA PHE A 108 6.33 22.25 -1.36
C PHE A 108 5.10 23.07 -0.95
N ASN A 109 4.05 23.05 -1.78
CA ASN A 109 2.88 23.91 -1.58
C ASN A 109 1.62 23.07 -1.43
N GLU A 110 0.81 23.35 -0.41
CA GLU A 110 -0.52 22.75 -0.27
C GLU A 110 -1.41 23.05 -1.48
N LEU A 111 -2.19 22.06 -1.91
CA LEU A 111 -3.21 22.25 -2.92
C LEU A 111 -4.42 22.95 -2.31
N LYS A 112 -4.93 23.98 -2.99
CA LYS A 112 -6.12 24.71 -2.53
C LYS A 112 -7.31 23.77 -2.34
N GLY A 113 -7.80 23.68 -1.11
CA GLY A 113 -8.97 22.88 -0.75
C GLY A 113 -8.68 21.47 -0.23
N ASP A 114 -7.42 21.01 -0.25
CA ASP A 114 -7.02 19.72 0.33
C ASP A 114 -5.71 19.85 1.12
N LYS A 115 -5.83 19.81 2.46
CA LYS A 115 -4.70 19.98 3.39
C LYS A 115 -3.71 18.82 3.40
N LEU A 116 -4.03 17.71 2.72
CA LEU A 116 -3.21 16.49 2.70
C LEU A 116 -2.62 16.23 1.32
N GLN A 117 -2.75 17.18 0.39
CA GLN A 117 -2.13 17.09 -0.92
C GLN A 117 -1.24 18.28 -1.20
N TYR A 118 -0.08 18.01 -1.78
CA TYR A 118 0.97 18.99 -1.99
C TYR A 118 1.48 18.93 -3.44
N HIS A 119 1.69 20.11 -4.02
CA HIS A 119 2.49 20.27 -5.23
C HIS A 119 3.97 20.31 -4.83
N VAL A 120 4.73 19.35 -5.34
CA VAL A 120 6.16 19.17 -5.04
C VAL A 120 6.96 19.45 -6.29
N LYS A 121 7.97 20.31 -6.16
CA LYS A 121 9.02 20.52 -7.15
C LYS A 121 10.34 20.10 -6.55
N VAL A 122 11.09 19.27 -7.27
CA VAL A 122 12.42 18.83 -6.84
C VAL A 122 13.50 19.37 -7.77
N ASP A 123 14.74 19.38 -7.30
CA ASP A 123 15.91 19.71 -8.11
C ASP A 123 16.17 18.60 -9.15
N HIS A 124 17.18 17.77 -8.95
CA HIS A 124 17.51 16.63 -9.79
C HIS A 124 17.57 15.38 -8.92
N TRP A 125 17.02 14.29 -9.43
CA TRP A 125 17.12 13.01 -8.75
C TRP A 125 18.57 12.51 -8.76
N ARG A 126 19.07 12.20 -7.57
CA ARG A 126 20.34 11.53 -7.28
C ARG A 126 20.07 10.03 -7.14
N ASN A 127 21.11 9.19 -7.25
CA ASN A 127 21.02 7.72 -7.15
C ASN A 127 19.96 7.08 -8.07
N ARG A 128 19.72 7.65 -9.25
CA ARG A 128 18.67 7.18 -10.18
C ARG A 128 18.95 5.81 -10.79
N LYS A 129 20.23 5.47 -10.98
CA LYS A 129 20.63 4.26 -11.68
C LYS A 129 20.89 3.17 -10.65
N SER A 130 20.18 2.04 -10.78
CA SER A 130 20.65 0.78 -10.22
C SER A 130 21.27 -0.05 -11.34
N ASP A 131 22.21 -0.94 -11.00
CA ASP A 131 22.89 -1.80 -11.98
C ASP A 131 21.90 -2.46 -12.95
N GLY A 132 22.04 -2.13 -14.24
CA GLY A 132 21.26 -2.72 -15.33
C GLY A 132 19.82 -2.23 -15.52
N LYS A 133 19.35 -1.22 -14.78
CA LYS A 133 17.96 -0.70 -14.92
C LYS A 133 17.93 0.71 -15.51
N GLU A 134 16.79 1.05 -16.11
CA GLU A 134 16.49 2.43 -16.52
C GLU A 134 16.59 3.37 -15.31
N PRO A 135 17.09 4.61 -15.49
CA PRO A 135 17.13 5.60 -14.42
C PRO A 135 15.73 5.84 -13.86
N TYR A 136 15.62 5.88 -12.52
CA TYR A 136 14.38 6.17 -11.84
C TYR A 136 13.73 7.46 -12.36
N ARG A 137 12.41 7.41 -12.54
CA ARG A 137 11.53 8.55 -12.80
C ARG A 137 10.34 8.43 -11.86
N THR A 138 9.83 9.56 -11.40
CA THR A 138 8.65 9.60 -10.55
C THR A 138 7.43 9.10 -11.32
N LEU A 139 6.70 8.13 -10.76
CA LEU A 139 5.50 7.55 -11.34
C LEU A 139 4.31 7.68 -10.39
N PRO A 140 3.07 7.77 -10.92
CA PRO A 140 1.88 7.60 -10.10
C PRO A 140 1.92 6.27 -9.33
N GLY A 141 1.53 6.30 -8.06
CA GLY A 141 1.58 5.17 -7.15
C GLY A 141 2.95 4.94 -6.49
N ASP A 142 3.96 5.77 -6.78
CA ASP A 142 5.20 5.75 -5.98
C ASP A 142 4.88 6.13 -4.54
N VAL A 143 5.39 5.35 -3.60
CA VAL A 143 5.47 5.68 -2.17
C VAL A 143 6.84 6.27 -1.93
N VAL A 144 6.84 7.47 -1.36
CA VAL A 144 8.04 8.24 -1.07
C VAL A 144 8.12 8.59 0.41
N LEU A 145 9.35 8.80 0.89
CA LEU A 145 9.64 9.31 2.21
C LEU A 145 10.02 10.78 2.10
N LEU A 146 9.33 11.64 2.85
CA LEU A 146 9.69 13.03 3.07
C LEU A 146 10.53 13.12 4.34
N SER A 147 11.66 13.83 4.28
CA SER A 147 12.57 14.00 5.41
C SER A 147 13.33 15.32 5.32
N ASP A 148 13.59 15.92 6.47
CA ASP A 148 14.45 17.09 6.66
C ASP A 148 15.97 16.76 6.60
N LEU A 149 16.32 15.50 6.35
CA LEU A 149 17.69 15.03 6.27
C LEU A 149 18.03 14.51 4.88
N LYS A 150 19.22 14.86 4.43
CA LYS A 150 19.83 14.24 3.26
C LYS A 150 20.20 12.79 3.58
N PRO A 151 19.83 11.82 2.72
CA PRO A 151 20.20 10.42 2.90
C PRO A 151 21.68 10.20 2.58
N GLU A 152 22.55 10.34 3.58
CA GLU A 152 24.01 10.22 3.39
C GLU A 152 24.61 8.96 4.02
N THR A 153 23.92 8.31 4.97
CA THR A 153 24.52 7.25 5.81
C THR A 153 23.56 6.10 6.08
N VAL A 154 24.10 4.93 6.44
CA VAL A 154 23.32 3.74 6.79
C VAL A 154 22.46 3.95 8.05
N CYS A 155 22.89 4.82 8.97
CA CYS A 155 22.15 5.17 10.19
C CYS A 155 21.07 6.24 9.99
N TYR A 156 20.69 6.53 8.75
CA TYR A 156 19.76 7.62 8.39
C TYR A 156 18.46 7.60 9.20
N LEU A 157 17.86 6.41 9.38
CA LEU A 157 16.57 6.23 10.06
C LEU A 157 16.67 6.12 11.60
N GLN A 158 17.88 6.08 12.19
CA GLN A 158 18.07 5.88 13.64
C GLN A 158 18.11 7.19 14.45
N ARG A 159 17.90 8.34 13.82
CA ARG A 159 18.02 9.66 14.45
C ARG A 159 16.72 10.05 15.16
N VAL A 160 16.78 10.16 16.49
CA VAL A 160 15.65 10.24 17.42
C VAL A 160 14.78 11.51 17.29
N ASP A 161 15.32 12.60 16.74
CA ASP A 161 14.66 13.93 16.77
C ASP A 161 14.13 14.39 15.41
N ARG A 162 13.65 13.49 14.54
CA ARG A 162 13.41 13.84 13.12
C ARG A 162 12.06 13.37 12.61
N THR A 163 11.48 14.18 11.74
CA THR A 163 10.17 13.93 11.15
C THR A 163 10.32 13.22 9.82
N PHE A 164 9.84 11.99 9.76
CA PHE A 164 9.64 11.25 8.52
C PHE A 164 8.16 11.21 8.19
N THR A 165 7.79 11.47 6.95
CA THR A 165 6.40 11.36 6.50
C THR A 165 6.32 10.58 5.21
N PHE A 166 5.50 9.52 5.20
CA PHE A 166 5.17 8.82 3.96
C PHE A 166 4.23 9.66 3.12
N ALA A 167 4.48 9.66 1.80
CA ALA A 167 3.58 10.27 0.83
C ALA A 167 3.42 9.35 -0.38
N SER A 168 2.28 9.46 -1.07
CA SER A 168 2.02 8.75 -2.32
C SER A 168 1.88 9.73 -3.48
N VAL A 169 2.57 9.44 -4.58
CA VAL A 169 2.48 10.23 -5.81
C VAL A 169 1.15 9.95 -6.51
N THR A 170 0.31 10.97 -6.69
CA THR A 170 -1.06 10.81 -7.22
C THR A 170 -1.18 11.15 -8.70
N ASN A 171 -0.50 12.21 -9.15
CA ASN A 171 -0.42 12.58 -10.56
C ASN A 171 0.81 13.46 -10.80
N THR A 172 1.48 13.27 -11.94
CA THR A 172 2.45 14.26 -12.44
C THR A 172 1.66 15.41 -13.06
N VAL A 173 2.09 16.66 -12.89
CA VAL A 173 1.41 17.79 -13.53
C VAL A 173 1.62 17.68 -15.03
N ASP A 174 0.55 17.27 -15.70
CA ASP A 174 0.22 17.36 -17.13
C ASP A 174 1.26 16.91 -18.16
N ASP A 175 0.82 15.93 -18.96
CA ASP A 175 1.40 15.33 -20.18
C ASP A 175 1.54 16.34 -21.35
N GLU A 176 1.67 17.65 -21.07
CA GLU A 176 1.78 18.72 -22.08
C GLU A 176 3.16 19.39 -22.17
N THR A 177 4.08 19.09 -21.27
CA THR A 177 5.49 19.49 -21.42
C THR A 177 6.38 18.25 -21.54
N ARG A 178 6.19 17.51 -22.64
CA ARG A 178 7.23 16.62 -23.18
C ARG A 178 8.34 17.48 -23.77
N GLU A 179 8.96 18.31 -22.95
CA GLU A 179 10.20 18.98 -23.33
C GLU A 179 11.35 17.99 -23.09
N SER A 180 11.67 17.30 -24.18
CA SER A 180 13.02 17.12 -24.68
C SER A 180 14.08 16.80 -23.62
N GLY A 181 14.41 15.50 -23.49
CA GLY A 181 15.79 14.98 -23.56
C GLY A 181 16.91 15.56 -22.69
N ASP A 182 16.64 16.48 -21.76
CA ASP A 182 17.67 17.10 -20.93
C ASP A 182 17.51 16.69 -19.45
N ASN A 183 18.62 16.25 -18.89
CA ASN A 183 18.70 15.62 -17.56
C ASN A 183 18.67 16.64 -16.40
N CYS A 184 18.30 17.89 -16.68
CA CYS A 184 18.44 19.03 -15.75
C CYS A 184 17.10 19.67 -15.33
N THR A 185 15.97 19.22 -15.87
CA THR A 185 14.68 19.87 -15.58
C THR A 185 14.14 19.43 -14.21
N PRO A 186 13.77 20.38 -13.33
CA PRO A 186 13.05 20.11 -12.09
C PRO A 186 11.82 19.23 -12.33
N SER A 187 11.71 18.10 -11.62
CA SER A 187 10.52 17.25 -11.69
C SER A 187 9.41 17.84 -10.83
N ASN A 188 8.21 17.95 -11.38
CA ASN A 188 7.02 18.44 -10.69
C ASN A 188 5.98 17.32 -10.58
N PHE A 189 5.49 17.08 -9.37
CA PHE A 189 4.49 16.04 -9.13
C PHE A 189 3.64 16.38 -7.91
N LYS A 190 2.48 15.73 -7.81
CA LYS A 190 1.58 15.85 -6.67
C LYS A 190 1.78 14.67 -5.74
N VAL A 191 1.81 14.94 -4.44
CA VAL A 191 1.81 13.89 -3.42
C VAL A 191 0.62 14.04 -2.49
N LYS A 192 0.14 12.91 -1.97
CA LYS A 192 -0.84 12.81 -0.89
C LYS A 192 -0.17 12.25 0.36
N THR A 193 -0.45 12.80 1.52
CA THR A 193 -0.01 12.30 2.83
C THR A 193 -1.19 11.89 3.70
N GLU A 194 -0.94 11.17 4.80
CA GLU A 194 -1.98 10.86 5.79
C GLU A 194 -2.12 11.96 6.85
N LYS A 195 -1.02 12.66 7.16
CA LYS A 195 -0.99 13.79 8.11
C LYS A 195 -0.44 15.04 7.44
N HIS A 196 -0.77 16.17 8.04
CA HIS A 196 -0.22 17.46 7.66
C HIS A 196 1.31 17.46 7.84
N VAL A 197 2.03 17.92 6.82
CA VAL A 197 3.48 18.09 6.86
C VAL A 197 3.79 19.52 7.28
N GLU A 198 4.35 19.68 8.47
CA GLU A 198 4.85 20.98 8.92
C GLU A 198 6.23 21.24 8.29
N VAL A 199 6.28 22.15 7.31
CA VAL A 199 7.55 22.68 6.80
C VAL A 199 7.86 23.94 7.60
N GLY A 200 8.94 23.91 8.38
CA GLY A 200 9.32 25.03 9.25
C GLY A 200 9.56 26.34 8.47
N ASP A 201 9.04 27.45 8.99
CA ASP A 201 9.06 28.78 8.38
C ASP A 201 10.42 29.51 8.55
N GLY A 202 11.52 28.75 8.50
CA GLY A 202 12.86 29.19 8.96
C GLY A 202 14.01 28.79 8.04
N GLN A 203 15.05 29.64 8.05
CA GLN A 203 16.27 29.59 7.25
C GLN A 203 17.01 28.25 7.47
N SER A 204 17.06 27.41 6.43
CA SER A 204 17.77 26.13 6.30
C SER A 204 17.25 24.90 7.08
N ASN A 205 16.10 24.36 6.67
CA ASN A 205 15.88 22.91 6.70
C ASN A 205 15.51 22.46 5.28
N SER A 206 16.48 21.98 4.50
CA SER A 206 16.21 21.38 3.19
C SER A 206 15.31 20.16 3.37
N LEU A 207 14.19 20.12 2.66
CA LEU A 207 13.32 18.95 2.60
C LEU A 207 13.79 18.04 1.47
N TYR A 208 13.82 16.74 1.70
CA TYR A 208 14.21 15.72 0.73
C TYR A 208 13.06 14.76 0.50
N VAL A 209 12.97 14.25 -0.73
CA VAL A 209 12.07 13.16 -1.11
C VAL A 209 12.89 11.95 -1.54
N LEU A 210 12.51 10.78 -1.04
CA LEU A 210 13.20 9.51 -1.29
C LEU A 210 12.20 8.49 -1.82
N PHE A 211 12.53 7.81 -2.91
CA PHE A 211 11.71 6.71 -3.43
C PHE A 211 11.83 5.46 -2.56
N LEU A 212 10.71 4.79 -2.28
CA LEU A 212 10.69 3.52 -1.56
C LEU A 212 10.23 2.36 -2.45
N MET A 213 9.01 2.47 -2.98
CA MET A 213 8.40 1.42 -3.82
C MET A 213 7.28 2.00 -4.69
N ASN A 214 6.78 1.24 -5.66
CA ASN A 214 5.56 1.58 -6.40
C ASN A 214 4.41 0.66 -5.99
N MET A 215 3.36 1.21 -5.40
CA MET A 215 2.26 0.43 -4.85
C MET A 215 1.12 0.15 -5.84
N THR A 216 1.30 0.41 -7.14
CA THR A 216 0.23 0.25 -8.15
C THR A 216 -0.29 -1.18 -8.19
N THR A 217 0.59 -2.18 -8.15
CA THR A 217 0.20 -3.60 -8.15
C THR A 217 -0.59 -3.94 -6.89
N ASN A 218 -0.07 -3.56 -5.72
CA ASN A 218 -0.74 -3.78 -4.43
C ASN A 218 -2.14 -3.16 -4.39
N LYS A 219 -2.27 -1.91 -4.90
CA LYS A 219 -3.57 -1.22 -5.02
C LYS A 219 -4.53 -1.91 -5.98
N ARG A 220 -4.03 -2.45 -7.10
CA ARG A 220 -4.87 -3.25 -8.04
C ARG A 220 -5.39 -4.53 -7.37
N ILE A 221 -4.56 -5.22 -6.60
CA ILE A 221 -4.97 -6.43 -5.86
C ILE A 221 -6.01 -6.05 -4.80
N TRP A 222 -5.76 -5.02 -3.99
CA TRP A 222 -6.73 -4.54 -2.98
C TRP A 222 -8.10 -4.21 -3.59
N ASN A 223 -8.10 -3.50 -4.72
CA ASN A 223 -9.33 -3.18 -5.43
C ASN A 223 -10.04 -4.44 -5.93
N ALA A 224 -9.29 -5.44 -6.43
CA ALA A 224 -9.87 -6.71 -6.84
C ALA A 224 -10.50 -7.48 -5.66
N LEU A 225 -9.85 -7.46 -4.48
CA LEU A 225 -10.40 -8.05 -3.25
C LEU A 225 -11.66 -7.31 -2.78
N SER A 226 -11.71 -5.99 -2.96
CA SER A 226 -12.84 -5.12 -2.57
C SER A 226 -14.03 -5.20 -3.56
N MET A 227 -13.80 -5.64 -4.81
CA MET A 227 -14.82 -5.69 -5.84
C MET A 227 -15.73 -6.93 -5.72
N ARG A 228 -16.84 -6.77 -5.00
CA ARG A 228 -17.98 -7.71 -5.03
C ARG A 228 -18.58 -7.93 -6.44
N ARG A 229 -18.26 -7.08 -7.43
CA ARG A 229 -18.85 -7.15 -8.78
C ARG A 229 -18.53 -8.43 -9.54
N ASN A 230 -17.43 -9.12 -9.23
CA ASN A 230 -17.08 -10.42 -9.83
C ASN A 230 -17.70 -11.64 -9.11
N LEU A 231 -18.56 -11.43 -8.10
CA LEU A 231 -19.23 -12.51 -7.38
C LEU A 231 -19.97 -13.47 -8.31
N LYS A 232 -20.49 -13.03 -9.47
CA LYS A 232 -21.15 -13.95 -10.43
C LYS A 232 -20.18 -14.98 -11.02
N ILE A 233 -18.95 -14.56 -11.35
CA ILE A 233 -17.90 -15.45 -11.89
C ILE A 233 -17.36 -16.34 -10.77
N ILE A 234 -17.09 -15.77 -9.60
CA ILE A 234 -16.56 -16.52 -8.45
C ILE A 234 -17.59 -17.55 -7.96
N LYS A 235 -18.87 -17.18 -7.83
CA LYS A 235 -19.96 -18.12 -7.51
C LYS A 235 -20.10 -19.23 -8.55
N LYS A 236 -19.95 -18.91 -9.85
CA LYS A 236 -19.98 -19.90 -10.93
C LYS A 236 -18.81 -20.89 -10.82
N TYR A 237 -17.62 -20.41 -10.48
CA TYR A 237 -16.45 -21.26 -10.26
C TYR A 237 -16.59 -22.13 -9.00
N TYR A 238 -16.99 -21.54 -7.87
CA TYR A 238 -17.25 -22.27 -6.62
C TYR A 238 -18.32 -23.34 -6.80
N ALA A 239 -19.47 -23.00 -7.39
CA ALA A 239 -20.53 -23.97 -7.67
C ALA A 239 -20.05 -25.13 -8.57
N ARG A 240 -19.10 -24.86 -9.48
CA ARG A 240 -18.50 -25.88 -10.34
C ARG A 240 -17.52 -26.77 -9.57
N MET A 241 -16.70 -26.20 -8.68
CA MET A 241 -15.81 -26.97 -7.81
C MET A 241 -16.59 -27.85 -6.82
N THR A 242 -17.65 -27.33 -6.20
CA THR A 242 -18.51 -28.13 -5.29
C THR A 242 -19.18 -29.29 -6.04
N ARG A 243 -19.67 -29.06 -7.27
CA ARG A 243 -20.23 -30.13 -8.11
C ARG A 243 -19.22 -31.21 -8.44
N VAL A 244 -18.00 -30.85 -8.84
CA VAL A 244 -16.94 -31.83 -9.14
C VAL A 244 -16.58 -32.62 -7.89
N ARG A 245 -16.41 -31.96 -6.74
CA ARG A 245 -16.10 -32.63 -5.47
C ARG A 245 -17.19 -33.64 -5.09
N ASN A 246 -18.48 -33.26 -5.19
CA ASN A 246 -19.59 -34.15 -4.90
C ASN A 246 -19.66 -35.37 -5.85
N ILE A 247 -19.38 -35.18 -7.14
CA ILE A 247 -19.32 -36.28 -8.12
C ILE A 247 -18.19 -37.26 -7.77
N VAL A 248 -17.00 -36.75 -7.43
CA VAL A 248 -15.85 -37.58 -7.05
C VAL A 248 -16.15 -38.34 -5.75
N THR A 249 -16.72 -37.68 -4.73
CA THR A 249 -17.09 -38.34 -3.47
C THR A 249 -18.15 -39.43 -3.68
N PHE A 250 -19.16 -39.19 -4.52
CA PHE A 250 -20.18 -40.18 -4.87
C PHE A 250 -19.60 -41.38 -5.65
N ALA A 251 -18.68 -41.12 -6.59
CA ALA A 251 -18.00 -42.19 -7.33
C ALA A 251 -17.13 -43.07 -6.41
N LEU A 252 -16.41 -42.45 -5.46
CA LEU A 252 -15.57 -43.16 -4.50
C LEU A 252 -16.39 -43.98 -3.49
N SER A 253 -17.52 -43.46 -3.00
CA SER A 253 -18.38 -44.21 -2.06
C SER A 253 -19.01 -45.46 -2.69
N ASN A 254 -19.28 -45.40 -4.01
CA ASN A 254 -19.86 -46.54 -4.73
C ASN A 254 -18.81 -47.57 -5.14
N ALA A 255 -17.53 -47.18 -5.25
CA ALA A 255 -16.43 -48.10 -5.55
C ALA A 255 -15.99 -48.94 -4.33
N THR A 256 -16.32 -48.52 -3.11
CA THR A 256 -15.97 -49.24 -1.87
C THR A 256 -17.01 -50.29 -1.43
N VAL A 257 -18.10 -50.47 -2.19
CA VAL A 257 -19.22 -51.39 -1.84
C VAL A 257 -19.21 -52.68 -2.70
N THR A 258 -18.18 -52.90 -3.51
CA THR A 258 -17.97 -54.13 -4.30
C THR A 258 -16.74 -54.88 -3.81
#